data_AF-A0A9C9YW08-F1
#
_entry.id   AF-A0A9C9YW08-F1
#
_cell.length_a   1.000
_cell.length_b   1.000
_cell.length_c   1.000
_cell.angle_alpha   90.00
_cell.angle_beta   90.00
_cell.angle_gamma   90.00
#
_symmetry.space_group_name_H-M   'P 1'
#
loop_
_entity.id
_entity.type
_entity.pdbx_description
1 polymer ?
#
loop_
_entity_poly.entity_id
_entity_poly.type
_entity_poly.pdbx_seq_one_letter_code
_entity_poly.pdbx_strand_id
1 'polypeptide(L)'
;MITRYLTLIALCISLLAGCGGNSSPTLAGNDPGVGGTGNSDEGIGGTGIGTVTGFGSIIINGTREFDVDNHTVLRIDGQVVSESDFVNAELGLGLVVSYVVGSDVNADFTRGTLKSIDGNHLLRGPVTQLNPLAVLDQIVVVSGSTVLRDANGLPLNESDLKIGDIVAISGFGNPDNAVQSTRLQRENDGREWRLSGIASNVVPGDSFNIDGLLIRLNGQTPKDCGDGLRNGDLVEVKIQGSASYQPGDEINTVNEVECKNEKLEVPPTTTGPLPAEIEGVISSIQSATEFTIGGQRIRVTAATRFKNGSTADLTPGALVEVEGNLTPATGILDAEEIELKNSQDSSENGNGDDNENDGENENTNTSGDEGGELPSSDDSGNDDSSSDDSGGDDSGSDDSGGNDDSEEN
;
A
#
# COMPACT_ATOMS: atom_id res chain seq x y z
N MET A 1 -29.24 -46.78 -46.23
CA MET A 1 -29.51 -45.49 -46.91
C MET A 1 -28.26 -44.65 -46.71
N ILE A 2 -27.46 -44.37 -47.76
CA ILE A 2 -27.63 -43.25 -48.74
C ILE A 2 -27.30 -41.91 -48.01
N THR A 3 -26.26 -41.12 -48.32
CA THR A 3 -25.37 -41.01 -49.52
C THR A 3 -23.95 -40.50 -49.16
N ARG A 4 -23.00 -40.59 -50.11
CA ARG A 4 -21.67 -39.91 -50.12
C ARG A 4 -21.68 -38.68 -51.06
N TYR A 5 -20.97 -37.60 -50.69
CA TYR A 5 -20.28 -36.59 -51.54
C TYR A 5 -19.22 -35.90 -50.64
N LEU A 6 -17.98 -35.52 -51.00
CA LEU A 6 -17.15 -35.54 -52.22
C LEU A 6 -17.24 -34.36 -53.21
N THR A 7 -16.07 -33.90 -53.68
CA THR A 7 -15.77 -32.78 -54.63
C THR A 7 -15.99 -31.35 -54.08
N LEU A 8 -15.32 -30.28 -54.55
CA LEU A 8 -14.36 -30.13 -55.68
C LEU A 8 -13.15 -29.23 -55.27
N ILE A 9 -12.36 -28.77 -56.24
CA ILE A 9 -11.13 -27.91 -56.15
C ILE A 9 -11.45 -26.46 -56.54
N ALA A 10 -10.73 -25.48 -55.99
CA ALA A 10 -10.53 -24.17 -56.63
C ALA A 10 -9.10 -23.63 -56.38
N LEU A 11 -8.28 -23.65 -57.43
CA LEU A 11 -6.95 -23.03 -57.50
C LEU A 11 -7.10 -21.63 -58.09
N CYS A 12 -6.50 -20.60 -57.50
CA CYS A 12 -6.39 -19.27 -58.10
C CYS A 12 -4.96 -18.73 -58.00
N ILE A 13 -4.28 -18.70 -59.15
CA ILE A 13 -3.02 -17.97 -59.36
C ILE A 13 -3.28 -17.00 -60.51
N SER A 14 -3.02 -15.71 -60.30
CA SER A 14 -2.98 -14.73 -61.38
C SER A 14 -1.97 -13.62 -61.07
N LEU A 15 -0.88 -13.61 -61.83
CA LEU A 15 0.08 -12.50 -61.90
C LEU A 15 -0.50 -11.36 -62.74
N LEU A 16 -0.29 -10.12 -62.30
CA LEU A 16 -0.23 -8.96 -63.20
C LEU A 16 1.06 -8.16 -62.93
N ALA A 17 1.64 -7.61 -64.00
CA ALA A 17 2.84 -6.77 -63.98
C ALA A 17 2.66 -5.57 -64.93
N GLY A 18 3.46 -4.51 -64.69
CA GLY A 18 3.38 -3.20 -65.38
C GLY A 18 2.78 -2.13 -64.46
N CYS A 19 3.20 -0.87 -64.45
CA CYS A 19 4.18 -0.10 -65.26
C CYS A 19 4.85 0.89 -64.26
N GLY A 20 6.16 1.19 -64.28
CA GLY A 20 6.88 1.93 -65.31
C GLY A 20 6.85 3.45 -65.03
N GLY A 21 7.96 4.01 -64.53
CA GLY A 21 8.05 5.44 -64.16
C GLY A 21 9.45 5.88 -63.73
N ASN A 22 10.31 6.23 -64.69
CA ASN A 22 11.63 6.82 -64.45
C ASN A 22 11.59 8.36 -64.58
N SER A 23 12.18 9.07 -63.62
CA SER A 23 12.61 10.47 -63.77
C SER A 23 13.97 10.69 -63.09
N SER A 24 14.81 11.51 -63.73
CA SER A 24 16.26 11.66 -63.56
C SER A 24 16.75 12.25 -62.21
N PRO A 25 18.05 12.07 -61.86
CA PRO A 25 18.64 12.64 -60.64
C PRO A 25 18.89 14.14 -60.77
N THR A 26 18.84 14.85 -59.64
CA THR A 26 19.36 16.22 -59.49
C THR A 26 20.44 16.28 -58.41
N LEU A 27 21.24 17.34 -58.46
CA LEU A 27 22.59 17.41 -57.89
C LEU A 27 22.62 17.72 -56.39
N ALA A 28 23.74 17.38 -55.77
CA ALA A 28 24.03 17.67 -54.37
C ALA A 28 23.96 19.17 -54.05
N GLY A 29 23.28 19.49 -52.94
CA GLY A 29 23.32 20.77 -52.25
C GLY A 29 23.40 20.49 -50.75
N ASN A 30 24.30 21.18 -50.05
CA ASN A 30 24.62 20.89 -48.66
C ASN A 30 23.70 21.69 -47.73
N ASP A 31 22.95 21.00 -46.86
CA ASP A 31 22.25 21.63 -45.72
C ASP A 31 22.15 20.63 -44.55
N PRO A 32 22.74 20.89 -43.37
CA PRO A 32 22.70 19.98 -42.23
C PRO A 32 21.38 20.09 -41.45
N GLY A 33 20.26 19.80 -42.12
CA GLY A 33 18.98 19.61 -41.46
C GLY A 33 18.90 18.22 -40.84
N VAL A 34 19.07 18.12 -39.52
CA VAL A 34 18.79 16.88 -38.77
C VAL A 34 17.27 16.70 -38.70
N GLY A 35 16.69 16.22 -39.80
CA GLY A 35 15.30 15.80 -39.84
C GLY A 35 15.14 14.61 -38.91
N GLY A 36 14.61 14.86 -37.71
CA GLY A 36 14.25 13.81 -36.77
C GLY A 36 13.36 12.80 -37.49
N THR A 37 13.81 11.56 -37.58
CA THR A 37 12.95 10.44 -37.96
C THR A 37 11.95 10.29 -36.84
N GLY A 38 10.80 10.94 -37.01
CA GLY A 38 9.62 10.67 -36.22
C GLY A 38 9.19 9.23 -36.46
N ASN A 39 9.81 8.31 -35.72
CA ASN A 39 9.09 7.14 -35.28
C ASN A 39 7.82 7.69 -34.61
N SER A 40 6.68 7.26 -35.11
CA SER A 40 5.55 7.06 -34.23
C SER A 40 5.98 5.97 -33.24
N ASP A 41 6.65 6.38 -32.16
CA ASP A 41 6.59 5.63 -30.93
C ASP A 41 5.12 5.65 -30.53
N GLU A 42 4.41 4.61 -30.97
CA GLU A 42 3.38 4.00 -30.15
C GLU A 42 4.12 3.52 -28.89
N GLY A 43 4.34 4.46 -27.97
CA GLY A 43 5.03 4.20 -26.72
C GLY A 43 4.40 2.99 -26.06
N ILE A 44 5.24 2.09 -25.56
CA ILE A 44 4.80 0.80 -25.01
C ILE A 44 3.99 0.92 -23.70
N GLY A 45 3.74 2.15 -23.25
CA GLY A 45 3.07 2.47 -22.00
C GLY A 45 4.02 2.39 -20.81
N GLY A 46 3.43 2.32 -19.62
CA GLY A 46 4.12 1.99 -18.39
C GLY A 46 3.19 1.28 -17.41
N THR A 47 3.72 0.75 -16.32
CA THR A 47 2.93 0.13 -15.26
C THR A 47 3.54 0.45 -13.90
N GLY A 48 2.72 0.57 -12.86
CA GLY A 48 3.25 0.78 -11.53
C GLY A 48 2.39 0.20 -10.42
N ILE A 49 3.00 0.13 -9.24
CA ILE A 49 2.33 -0.03 -7.96
C ILE A 49 2.82 1.10 -7.04
N GLY A 50 1.91 1.81 -6.40
CA GLY A 50 2.24 2.97 -5.58
C GLY A 50 1.06 3.48 -4.77
N THR A 51 1.30 4.47 -3.93
CA THR A 51 0.28 5.08 -3.08
C THR A 51 -0.28 6.34 -3.74
N VAL A 52 -1.61 6.48 -3.85
CA VAL A 52 -2.24 7.73 -4.30
C VAL A 52 -2.09 8.80 -3.20
N THR A 53 -1.45 9.91 -3.52
CA THR A 53 -1.09 10.98 -2.58
C THR A 53 -1.82 12.31 -2.82
N GLY A 54 -2.53 12.46 -3.94
CA GLY A 54 -3.23 13.71 -4.26
C GLY A 54 -4.01 13.68 -5.56
N PHE A 55 -4.67 14.81 -5.86
CA PHE A 55 -5.58 14.99 -6.99
C PHE A 55 -5.34 16.33 -7.72
N GLY A 56 -5.89 16.45 -8.93
CA GLY A 56 -5.66 17.52 -9.90
C GLY A 56 -5.37 16.90 -11.26
N SER A 57 -4.33 16.06 -11.28
CA SER A 57 -4.29 14.76 -11.96
C SER A 57 -4.20 13.68 -10.86
N ILE A 58 -4.25 12.37 -11.12
CA ILE A 58 -4.02 11.39 -10.04
C ILE A 58 -2.53 11.43 -9.68
N ILE A 59 -2.21 11.81 -8.44
CA ILE A 59 -0.83 11.92 -7.97
C ILE A 59 -0.45 10.63 -7.23
N ILE A 60 0.63 9.97 -7.66
CA ILE A 60 1.15 8.74 -7.08
C ILE A 60 2.57 9.00 -6.52
N ASN A 61 2.86 8.44 -5.34
CA ASN A 61 4.14 8.55 -4.63
C ASN A 61 4.64 9.99 -4.41
N GLY A 62 3.73 10.97 -4.44
CA GLY A 62 3.99 12.39 -4.25
C GLY A 62 4.58 13.13 -5.46
N THR A 63 5.04 12.43 -6.50
CA THR A 63 5.85 13.00 -7.59
C THR A 63 5.34 12.73 -9.00
N ARG A 64 4.45 11.73 -9.17
CA ARG A 64 3.95 11.32 -10.50
C ARG A 64 2.53 11.78 -10.70
N GLU A 65 2.28 12.53 -11.76
CA GLU A 65 1.00 13.16 -12.08
C GLU A 65 0.43 12.50 -13.34
N PHE A 66 -0.55 11.61 -13.19
CA PHE A 66 -1.17 10.93 -14.33
C PHE A 66 -2.60 11.40 -14.59
N ASP A 67 -2.86 11.76 -15.84
CA ASP A 67 -4.16 12.25 -16.30
C ASP A 67 -5.18 11.11 -16.38
N VAL A 68 -6.45 11.45 -16.16
CA VAL A 68 -7.61 10.56 -16.28
C VAL A 68 -8.45 11.05 -17.47
N ASP A 69 -8.84 10.14 -18.36
CA ASP A 69 -9.71 10.42 -19.50
C ASP A 69 -10.99 9.55 -19.46
N ASN A 70 -11.87 9.75 -20.44
CA ASN A 70 -13.13 9.02 -20.54
C ASN A 70 -12.97 7.52 -20.91
N HIS A 71 -11.75 7.01 -21.03
CA HIS A 71 -11.41 5.61 -21.27
C HIS A 71 -10.63 4.99 -20.11
N THR A 72 -10.09 5.78 -19.17
CA THR A 72 -9.47 5.31 -17.94
C THR A 72 -10.47 4.49 -17.12
N VAL A 73 -10.11 3.27 -16.74
CA VAL A 73 -10.95 2.43 -15.88
C VAL A 73 -10.46 2.48 -14.44
N LEU A 74 -11.22 3.17 -13.59
CA LEU A 74 -11.00 3.28 -12.15
C LEU A 74 -11.66 2.09 -11.44
N ARG A 75 -10.93 1.43 -10.53
CA ARG A 75 -11.45 0.36 -9.69
C ARG A 75 -11.01 0.50 -8.24
N ILE A 76 -11.84 -0.05 -7.36
CA ILE A 76 -11.47 -0.36 -5.98
C ILE A 76 -11.89 -1.82 -5.73
N ASP A 77 -10.98 -2.63 -5.23
CA ASP A 77 -11.19 -4.06 -4.95
C ASP A 77 -11.76 -4.83 -6.17
N GLY A 78 -11.30 -4.47 -7.39
CA GLY A 78 -11.79 -5.02 -8.66
C GLY A 78 -13.18 -4.52 -9.11
N GLN A 79 -13.90 -3.75 -8.29
CA GLN A 79 -15.18 -3.14 -8.66
C GLN A 79 -14.94 -1.81 -9.38
N VAL A 80 -15.61 -1.58 -10.52
CA VAL A 80 -15.52 -0.31 -11.24
C VAL A 80 -16.24 0.78 -10.45
N VAL A 81 -15.55 1.89 -10.18
CA VAL A 81 -16.06 3.06 -9.46
C VAL A 81 -16.10 4.28 -10.37
N SER A 82 -16.88 5.31 -10.02
CA SER A 82 -16.90 6.55 -10.78
C SER A 82 -15.69 7.44 -10.43
N GLU A 83 -15.31 8.33 -11.34
CA GLU A 83 -14.31 9.37 -11.07
C GLU A 83 -14.74 10.27 -9.92
N SER A 84 -16.04 10.55 -9.79
CA SER A 84 -16.58 11.28 -8.63
C SER A 84 -16.38 10.57 -7.30
N ASP A 85 -16.40 9.23 -7.27
CA ASP A 85 -16.17 8.49 -6.02
C ASP A 85 -14.66 8.39 -5.74
N PHE A 86 -13.85 8.03 -6.75
CA PHE A 86 -12.42 7.83 -6.59
C PHE A 86 -11.67 9.14 -6.28
N VAL A 87 -11.98 10.21 -7.02
CA VAL A 87 -11.30 11.51 -6.95
C VAL A 87 -12.06 12.48 -6.04
N ASN A 88 -13.30 12.84 -6.38
CA ASN A 88 -13.99 13.95 -5.71
C ASN A 88 -14.47 13.62 -4.28
N ALA A 89 -14.78 12.35 -3.99
CA ALA A 89 -15.06 11.86 -2.64
C ALA A 89 -13.79 11.29 -1.94
N GLU A 90 -12.61 11.50 -2.55
CA GLU A 90 -11.30 11.06 -2.05
C GLU A 90 -11.20 9.57 -1.67
N LEU A 91 -12.02 8.68 -2.24
CA LEU A 91 -11.91 7.25 -1.93
C LEU A 91 -10.56 6.67 -2.36
N GLY A 92 -9.96 7.22 -3.43
CA GLY A 92 -8.64 6.85 -3.91
C GLY A 92 -7.49 7.29 -3.00
N LEU A 93 -7.66 8.35 -2.19
CA LEU A 93 -6.55 8.96 -1.45
C LEU A 93 -5.95 8.02 -0.40
N GLY A 94 -4.64 7.79 -0.45
CA GLY A 94 -3.94 6.84 0.40
C GLY A 94 -4.16 5.37 0.03
N LEU A 95 -4.91 5.03 -1.02
CA LEU A 95 -4.94 3.65 -1.51
C LEU A 95 -3.61 3.30 -2.16
N VAL A 96 -3.09 2.11 -1.85
CA VAL A 96 -2.12 1.42 -2.71
C VAL A 96 -2.87 0.93 -3.94
N VAL A 97 -2.37 1.36 -5.10
CA VAL A 97 -2.96 1.11 -6.41
C VAL A 97 -2.00 0.36 -7.31
N SER A 98 -2.53 -0.54 -8.15
CA SER A 98 -1.85 -1.01 -9.36
C SER A 98 -2.38 -0.25 -10.57
N TYR A 99 -1.51 0.18 -11.49
CA TYR A 99 -1.91 0.97 -12.65
C TYR A 99 -1.16 0.66 -13.95
N VAL A 100 -1.77 1.06 -15.06
CA VAL A 100 -1.21 1.04 -16.41
C VAL A 100 -1.36 2.42 -17.03
N VAL A 101 -0.27 2.93 -17.61
CA VAL A 101 -0.19 4.25 -18.27
C VAL A 101 -0.09 4.05 -19.79
N GLY A 102 -0.70 4.97 -20.54
CA GLY A 102 -0.74 4.98 -21.99
C GLY A 102 0.59 5.25 -22.68
N SER A 103 0.59 5.11 -24.00
CA SER A 103 1.72 5.36 -24.90
C SER A 103 2.27 6.78 -24.89
N ASP A 104 1.52 7.71 -24.31
CA ASP A 104 1.83 9.12 -24.10
C ASP A 104 2.70 9.39 -22.84
N VAL A 105 3.09 8.33 -22.13
CA VAL A 105 4.01 8.36 -21.00
C VAL A 105 5.33 9.07 -21.35
N ASN A 106 5.82 9.91 -20.43
CA ASN A 106 7.09 10.62 -20.62
C ASN A 106 8.32 9.79 -20.18
N ALA A 107 9.51 10.24 -20.59
CA ALA A 107 10.75 9.45 -20.50
C ALA A 107 11.26 9.16 -19.07
N ASP A 108 10.78 9.89 -18.06
CA ASP A 108 11.08 9.70 -16.63
C ASP A 108 9.92 9.00 -15.87
N PHE A 109 8.90 8.55 -16.59
CA PHE A 109 7.70 7.89 -16.06
C PHE A 109 6.92 8.72 -15.02
N THR A 110 7.08 10.04 -14.97
CA THR A 110 6.34 10.90 -14.02
C THR A 110 4.98 11.38 -14.52
N ARG A 111 4.70 11.30 -15.83
CA ARG A 111 3.45 11.81 -16.44
C ARG A 111 2.98 10.98 -17.64
N GLY A 112 1.68 11.06 -17.91
CA GLY A 112 0.97 10.38 -19.01
C GLY A 112 -0.50 10.14 -18.63
N THR A 113 -1.27 9.51 -19.51
CA THR A 113 -2.70 9.20 -19.27
C THR A 113 -2.89 7.77 -18.75
N LEU A 114 -3.59 7.60 -17.62
CA LEU A 114 -3.95 6.26 -17.11
C LEU A 114 -4.90 5.51 -18.06
N LYS A 115 -4.64 4.22 -18.26
CA LYS A 115 -5.59 3.28 -18.88
C LYS A 115 -6.40 2.52 -17.84
N SER A 116 -5.77 2.16 -16.74
CA SER A 116 -6.42 1.54 -15.59
C SER A 116 -5.69 1.88 -14.30
N ILE A 117 -6.44 1.91 -13.21
CA ILE A 117 -5.97 2.01 -11.83
C ILE A 117 -6.92 1.20 -10.96
N ASP A 118 -6.39 0.32 -10.12
CA ASP A 118 -7.16 -0.53 -9.19
C ASP A 118 -6.59 -0.38 -7.79
N GLY A 119 -7.37 0.23 -6.88
CA GLY A 119 -7.00 0.43 -5.49
C GLY A 119 -7.42 -0.77 -4.64
N ASN A 120 -6.50 -1.31 -3.84
CA ASN A 120 -6.73 -2.55 -3.13
C ASN A 120 -6.73 -2.34 -1.61
N HIS A 121 -7.70 -2.93 -0.92
CA HIS A 121 -7.62 -3.13 0.53
C HIS A 121 -7.00 -4.50 0.82
N LEU A 122 -5.91 -4.53 1.59
CA LEU A 122 -5.32 -5.80 2.07
C LEU A 122 -6.17 -6.45 3.16
N LEU A 123 -6.92 -5.64 3.90
CA LEU A 123 -7.58 -6.06 5.13
C LEU A 123 -8.87 -5.28 5.32
N ARG A 124 -9.97 -5.98 5.65
CA ARG A 124 -11.28 -5.39 5.93
C ARG A 124 -11.96 -6.22 7.01
N GLY A 125 -12.26 -5.64 8.15
CA GLY A 125 -12.88 -6.36 9.27
C GLY A 125 -12.89 -5.56 10.58
N PRO A 126 -13.25 -6.19 11.70
CA PRO A 126 -13.31 -5.56 13.01
C PRO A 126 -11.91 -5.26 13.58
N VAL A 127 -11.76 -4.07 14.16
CA VAL A 127 -10.69 -3.77 15.11
C VAL A 127 -10.77 -4.76 16.28
N THR A 128 -9.70 -5.52 16.46
CA THR A 128 -9.56 -6.58 17.48
C THR A 128 -8.75 -6.10 18.69
N GLN A 129 -7.83 -5.16 18.48
CA GLN A 129 -6.99 -4.56 19.52
C GLN A 129 -6.68 -3.09 19.18
N LEU A 130 -6.43 -2.25 20.18
CA LEU A 130 -6.13 -0.81 20.01
C LEU A 130 -4.67 -0.43 20.30
N ASN A 131 -3.89 -1.27 20.98
CA ASN A 131 -2.48 -0.99 21.26
C ASN A 131 -1.66 -2.29 21.45
N PRO A 132 -0.83 -2.69 20.46
CA PRO A 132 -0.81 -2.17 19.10
C PRO A 132 -2.18 -2.34 18.42
N LEU A 133 -2.50 -1.48 17.46
CA LEU A 133 -3.72 -1.58 16.67
C LEU A 133 -3.71 -2.91 15.89
N ALA A 134 -4.82 -3.64 15.94
CA ALA A 134 -5.01 -4.87 15.17
C ALA A 134 -6.43 -4.97 14.61
N VAL A 135 -6.55 -5.59 13.43
CA VAL A 135 -7.81 -5.79 12.70
C VAL A 135 -7.81 -7.23 12.20
N LEU A 136 -8.84 -8.03 12.51
CA LEU A 136 -8.83 -9.50 12.30
C LEU A 136 -7.53 -10.18 12.78
N ASP A 137 -7.07 -9.84 13.99
CA ASP A 137 -5.80 -10.30 14.59
C ASP A 137 -4.51 -9.93 13.82
N GLN A 138 -4.61 -9.20 12.70
CA GLN A 138 -3.45 -8.69 11.96
C GLN A 138 -2.99 -7.37 12.57
N ILE A 139 -1.68 -7.21 12.79
CA ILE A 139 -1.13 -5.95 13.30
C ILE A 139 -1.22 -4.88 12.21
N VAL A 140 -1.73 -3.69 12.55
CA VAL A 140 -1.80 -2.55 11.65
C VAL A 140 -0.91 -1.44 12.19
N VAL A 141 0.07 -1.00 11.40
CA VAL A 141 0.96 0.11 11.71
C VAL A 141 0.43 1.36 11.04
N VAL A 142 -0.10 2.28 11.84
CA VAL A 142 -0.49 3.64 11.44
C VAL A 142 0.71 4.57 11.61
N SER A 143 0.87 5.51 10.69
CA SER A 143 1.97 6.48 10.65
C SER A 143 1.44 7.88 10.34
N GLY A 144 2.29 8.91 10.42
CA GLY A 144 1.90 10.30 10.16
C GLY A 144 1.39 10.58 8.75
N SER A 145 1.71 9.71 7.77
CA SER A 145 1.21 9.78 6.39
C SER A 145 -0.03 8.93 6.13
N THR A 146 -0.48 8.11 7.09
CA THR A 146 -1.65 7.24 6.91
C THR A 146 -2.93 8.06 6.83
N VAL A 147 -3.67 7.93 5.73
CA VAL A 147 -4.94 8.62 5.50
C VAL A 147 -6.04 7.99 6.36
N LEU A 148 -6.37 8.63 7.48
CA LEU A 148 -7.45 8.21 8.37
C LEU A 148 -8.79 8.85 7.95
N ARG A 149 -9.84 8.03 7.80
CA ARG A 149 -11.18 8.46 7.39
C ARG A 149 -12.30 7.74 8.15
N ASP A 150 -13.34 8.49 8.52
CA ASP A 150 -14.59 7.99 9.11
C ASP A 150 -15.52 7.44 8.01
N ALA A 151 -16.59 6.74 8.38
CA ALA A 151 -17.50 6.09 7.43
C ALA A 151 -18.34 7.03 6.55
N ASN A 152 -18.14 8.35 6.66
CA ASN A 152 -18.70 9.38 5.78
C ASN A 152 -17.64 10.04 4.89
N GLY A 153 -16.37 9.58 4.96
CA GLY A 153 -15.24 10.17 4.24
C GLY A 153 -14.62 11.40 4.92
N LEU A 154 -14.96 11.69 6.18
CA LEU A 154 -14.39 12.80 6.95
C LEU A 154 -13.09 12.36 7.66
N PRO A 155 -12.16 13.28 7.99
CA PRO A 155 -10.98 12.94 8.78
C PRO A 155 -11.32 12.29 10.12
N LEU A 156 -10.57 11.25 10.48
CA LEU A 156 -10.72 10.46 11.71
C LEU A 156 -9.44 10.54 12.54
N ASN A 157 -9.52 10.63 13.87
CA ASN A 157 -8.35 10.43 14.72
C ASN A 157 -8.24 8.94 15.10
N GLU A 158 -7.03 8.41 15.19
CA GLU A 158 -6.82 7.01 15.60
C GLU A 158 -7.42 6.73 16.99
N SER A 159 -7.39 7.70 17.90
CA SER A 159 -8.01 7.63 19.24
C SER A 159 -9.54 7.48 19.23
N ASP A 160 -10.19 7.76 18.10
CA ASP A 160 -11.64 7.60 17.96
C ASP A 160 -12.04 6.15 17.64
N LEU A 161 -11.07 5.29 17.28
CA LEU A 161 -11.26 3.87 17.00
C LEU A 161 -11.64 3.06 18.25
N LYS A 162 -12.47 2.04 18.05
CA LYS A 162 -12.98 1.16 19.09
C LYS A 162 -12.89 -0.29 18.66
N ILE A 163 -12.68 -1.19 19.62
CA ILE A 163 -12.79 -2.64 19.37
C ILE A 163 -14.20 -2.93 18.82
N GLY A 164 -14.26 -3.67 17.72
CA GLY A 164 -15.49 -3.97 16.97
C GLY A 164 -15.84 -2.97 15.87
N ASP A 165 -15.16 -1.81 15.75
CA ASP A 165 -15.30 -0.95 14.57
C ASP A 165 -14.87 -1.73 13.33
N ILE A 166 -15.70 -1.73 12.29
CA ILE A 166 -15.30 -2.25 10.98
C ILE A 166 -14.43 -1.21 10.29
N VAL A 167 -13.27 -1.62 9.83
CA VAL A 167 -12.33 -0.79 9.07
C VAL A 167 -11.84 -1.53 7.84
N ALA A 168 -11.60 -0.80 6.76
CA ALA A 168 -10.87 -1.24 5.58
C ALA A 168 -9.49 -0.55 5.53
N ILE A 169 -8.45 -1.34 5.30
CA ILE A 169 -7.03 -0.94 5.33
C ILE A 169 -6.43 -1.14 3.94
N SER A 170 -5.84 -0.09 3.39
CA SER A 170 -4.89 -0.16 2.29
C SER A 170 -3.47 0.14 2.82
N GLY A 171 -2.47 -0.42 2.17
CA GLY A 171 -1.08 -0.36 2.63
C GLY A 171 -0.24 -1.51 2.08
N PHE A 172 0.92 -1.74 2.70
CA PHE A 172 1.86 -2.79 2.32
C PHE A 172 1.98 -3.85 3.41
N GLY A 173 1.96 -5.13 3.05
CA GLY A 173 2.18 -6.23 3.98
C GLY A 173 3.67 -6.45 4.28
N ASN A 174 4.05 -6.48 5.55
CA ASN A 174 5.40 -6.83 5.99
C ASN A 174 5.58 -8.36 6.14
N PRO A 175 6.80 -8.90 5.95
CA PRO A 175 7.13 -10.29 6.28
C PRO A 175 6.93 -10.67 7.76
N ASP A 176 6.86 -9.68 8.65
CA ASP A 176 6.61 -9.84 10.09
C ASP A 176 5.11 -9.78 10.46
N ASN A 177 4.22 -10.08 9.51
CA ASN A 177 2.77 -10.20 9.73
C ASN A 177 2.09 -8.91 10.21
N ALA A 178 2.57 -7.76 9.69
CA ALA A 178 2.05 -6.43 10.02
C ALA A 178 1.79 -5.64 8.74
N VAL A 179 0.65 -4.95 8.67
CA VAL A 179 0.29 -4.07 7.54
C VAL A 179 0.77 -2.65 7.84
N GLN A 180 1.71 -2.14 7.05
CA GLN A 180 2.05 -0.70 7.05
C GLN A 180 0.96 0.04 6.29
N SER A 181 0.08 0.73 7.01
CA SER A 181 -1.13 1.33 6.44
C SER A 181 -0.85 2.67 5.75
N THR A 182 -1.34 2.81 4.53
CA THR A 182 -1.39 4.07 3.77
C THR A 182 -2.78 4.73 3.85
N ARG A 183 -3.84 3.93 4.03
CA ARG A 183 -5.21 4.39 4.37
C ARG A 183 -5.87 3.46 5.37
N LEU A 184 -6.57 4.04 6.34
CA LEU A 184 -7.54 3.35 7.21
C LEU A 184 -8.89 4.07 7.10
N GLN A 185 -9.92 3.31 6.77
CA GLN A 185 -11.28 3.79 6.50
C GLN A 185 -12.25 3.05 7.41
N ARG A 186 -12.93 3.73 8.36
CA ARG A 186 -14.06 3.11 9.10
C ARG A 186 -15.23 2.87 8.15
N GLU A 187 -15.98 1.79 8.35
CA GLU A 187 -17.12 1.42 7.50
C GLU A 187 -18.39 1.11 8.29
N ASN A 188 -19.55 1.33 7.66
CA ASN A 188 -20.87 1.09 8.26
C ASN A 188 -21.44 -0.30 7.92
N ASP A 189 -20.92 -0.98 6.90
CA ASP A 189 -21.31 -2.35 6.53
C ASP A 189 -20.09 -3.27 6.71
N GLY A 190 -20.26 -4.31 7.53
CA GLY A 190 -19.23 -5.30 7.82
C GLY A 190 -19.63 -6.71 7.41
N ARG A 191 -20.50 -6.86 6.39
CA ARG A 191 -20.95 -8.18 5.95
C ARG A 191 -19.93 -8.94 5.10
N GLU A 192 -19.13 -8.25 4.30
CA GLU A 192 -17.96 -8.85 3.63
C GLU A 192 -16.68 -8.31 4.26
N TRP A 193 -15.88 -9.24 4.76
CA TRP A 193 -14.53 -9.00 5.27
C TRP A 193 -13.52 -9.52 4.27
N ARG A 194 -12.32 -8.96 4.30
CA ARG A 194 -11.17 -9.38 3.48
C ARG A 194 -9.96 -9.58 4.37
N LEU A 195 -9.19 -10.62 4.06
CA LEU A 195 -7.84 -10.80 4.58
C LEU A 195 -6.92 -11.26 3.45
N SER A 196 -5.92 -10.45 3.14
CA SER A 196 -4.82 -10.80 2.23
C SER A 196 -3.55 -11.08 3.02
N GLY A 197 -2.82 -12.14 2.65
CA GLY A 197 -1.59 -12.54 3.35
C GLY A 197 -1.00 -13.84 2.84
N ILE A 198 0.11 -14.28 3.44
CA ILE A 198 0.85 -15.48 3.00
C ILE A 198 0.25 -16.74 3.63
N ALA A 199 -0.19 -17.67 2.79
CA ALA A 199 -0.69 -18.96 3.23
C ALA A 199 0.42 -19.79 3.88
N SER A 200 0.14 -20.31 5.07
CA SER A 200 1.02 -21.19 5.84
C SER A 200 0.23 -22.36 6.42
N ASN A 201 0.92 -23.41 6.91
CA ASN A 201 0.29 -24.62 7.47
C ASN A 201 -0.82 -25.25 6.60
N VAL A 202 -0.71 -25.15 5.27
CA VAL A 202 -1.78 -25.57 4.34
C VAL A 202 -2.08 -27.07 4.46
N VAL A 203 -3.35 -27.37 4.74
CA VAL A 203 -3.97 -28.70 4.67
C VAL A 203 -4.85 -28.74 3.41
N PRO A 204 -4.40 -29.39 2.32
CA PRO A 204 -5.06 -29.30 1.01
C PRO A 204 -6.55 -29.69 1.06
N GLY A 205 -7.41 -28.73 0.68
CA GLY A 205 -8.86 -28.92 0.64
C GLY A 205 -9.60 -28.78 1.98
N ASP A 206 -8.92 -28.47 3.08
CA ASP A 206 -9.53 -28.22 4.40
C ASP A 206 -9.24 -26.81 4.93
N SER A 207 -7.96 -26.46 5.12
CA SER A 207 -7.58 -25.27 5.89
C SER A 207 -6.16 -24.78 5.61
N PHE A 208 -5.86 -23.57 6.07
CA PHE A 208 -4.53 -22.98 6.10
C PHE A 208 -4.51 -21.83 7.11
N ASN A 209 -3.35 -21.25 7.40
CA ASN A 209 -3.23 -20.08 8.26
C ASN A 209 -2.77 -18.87 7.45
N ILE A 210 -3.30 -17.70 7.79
CA ILE A 210 -2.67 -16.40 7.51
C ILE A 210 -2.22 -15.85 8.86
N ASP A 211 -0.93 -15.61 9.01
CA ASP A 211 -0.33 -14.92 10.17
C ASP A 211 -0.65 -15.53 11.54
N GLY A 212 -1.01 -16.82 11.56
CA GLY A 212 -1.42 -17.58 12.74
C GLY A 212 -2.93 -17.81 12.82
N LEU A 213 -3.75 -16.94 12.25
CA LEU A 213 -5.21 -17.07 12.17
C LEU A 213 -5.59 -18.26 11.28
N LEU A 214 -6.36 -19.21 11.83
CA LEU A 214 -6.80 -20.41 11.12
C LEU A 214 -7.98 -20.10 10.19
N ILE A 215 -7.78 -20.35 8.90
CA ILE A 215 -8.77 -20.19 7.84
C ILE A 215 -9.26 -21.59 7.40
N ARG A 216 -10.55 -21.88 7.58
CA ARG A 216 -11.21 -23.06 7.01
C ARG A 216 -11.74 -22.74 5.63
N LEU A 217 -11.41 -23.56 4.64
CA LEU A 217 -11.92 -23.39 3.27
C LEU A 217 -13.44 -23.55 3.17
N ASN A 218 -14.11 -24.20 4.13
CA ASN A 218 -15.56 -24.40 4.14
C ASN A 218 -16.12 -24.99 2.82
N GLY A 219 -15.34 -25.88 2.20
CA GLY A 219 -15.67 -26.49 0.89
C GLY A 219 -15.39 -25.60 -0.33
N GLN A 220 -14.91 -24.37 -0.16
CA GLN A 220 -14.44 -23.53 -1.27
C GLN A 220 -13.19 -24.13 -1.92
N THR A 221 -13.09 -23.99 -3.23
CA THR A 221 -11.88 -24.33 -4.00
C THR A 221 -11.08 -23.06 -4.25
N PRO A 222 -9.84 -22.94 -3.76
CA PRO A 222 -8.98 -21.79 -4.04
C PRO A 222 -8.79 -21.56 -5.54
N LYS A 223 -8.98 -20.32 -5.98
CA LYS A 223 -8.82 -19.89 -7.38
C LYS A 223 -7.37 -19.49 -7.66
N ASP A 224 -6.96 -19.66 -8.91
CA ASP A 224 -5.66 -19.20 -9.46
C ASP A 224 -4.38 -19.74 -8.77
N CYS A 225 -4.52 -20.69 -7.84
CA CYS A 225 -3.43 -21.36 -7.13
C CYS A 225 -2.74 -22.49 -7.94
N GLY A 226 -2.76 -22.46 -9.27
CA GLY A 226 -2.17 -23.51 -10.12
C GLY A 226 -2.76 -24.90 -9.84
N ASP A 227 -1.92 -25.86 -9.42
CA ASP A 227 -2.37 -27.22 -9.06
C ASP A 227 -3.01 -27.31 -7.64
N GLY A 228 -3.14 -26.18 -6.94
CA GLY A 228 -3.70 -26.08 -5.59
C GLY A 228 -2.80 -25.30 -4.62
N LEU A 229 -3.43 -24.67 -3.63
CA LEU A 229 -2.82 -23.82 -2.60
C LEU A 229 -1.65 -24.49 -1.87
N ARG A 230 -0.58 -23.73 -1.62
CA ARG A 230 0.69 -24.16 -0.99
C ARG A 230 1.16 -23.16 0.06
N ASN A 231 2.05 -23.61 0.94
CA ASN A 231 2.76 -22.71 1.85
C ASN A 231 3.61 -21.73 1.05
N GLY A 232 3.50 -20.44 1.35
CA GLY A 232 4.20 -19.36 0.65
C GLY A 232 3.40 -18.71 -0.49
N ASP A 233 2.21 -19.22 -0.84
CA ASP A 233 1.32 -18.55 -1.77
C ASP A 233 0.70 -17.31 -1.12
N LEU A 234 0.75 -16.15 -1.79
CA LEU A 234 -0.03 -14.99 -1.40
C LEU A 234 -1.50 -15.22 -1.78
N VAL A 235 -2.43 -15.00 -0.85
CA VAL A 235 -3.87 -15.16 -1.08
C VAL A 235 -4.66 -13.94 -0.65
N GLU A 236 -5.81 -13.72 -1.29
CA GLU A 236 -6.94 -12.94 -0.78
C GLU A 236 -8.04 -13.90 -0.33
N VAL A 237 -8.58 -13.67 0.86
CA VAL A 237 -9.74 -14.41 1.42
C VAL A 237 -10.89 -13.44 1.59
N LYS A 238 -12.04 -13.74 0.97
CA LYS A 238 -13.31 -13.05 1.28
C LYS A 238 -14.12 -13.87 2.27
N ILE A 239 -14.56 -13.21 3.32
CA ILE A 239 -15.12 -13.81 4.52
C ILE A 239 -16.51 -13.19 4.75
N GLN A 240 -17.53 -14.01 4.97
CA GLN A 240 -18.81 -13.51 5.50
C GLN A 240 -18.59 -13.12 6.96
N GLY A 241 -18.61 -11.81 7.23
CA GLY A 241 -18.32 -11.25 8.55
C GLY A 241 -19.33 -11.71 9.61
N SER A 242 -18.84 -11.88 10.85
CA SER A 242 -19.64 -12.30 12.00
C SER A 242 -19.49 -11.32 13.17
N ALA A 243 -20.61 -10.76 13.64
CA ALA A 243 -20.64 -9.89 14.81
C ALA A 243 -20.29 -10.61 16.14
N SER A 244 -20.15 -11.95 16.14
CA SER A 244 -19.72 -12.72 17.31
C SER A 244 -18.23 -13.06 17.33
N TYR A 245 -17.49 -12.76 16.26
CA TYR A 245 -16.06 -13.06 16.17
C TYR A 245 -15.27 -12.39 17.31
N GLN A 246 -14.39 -13.15 17.94
CA GLN A 246 -13.45 -12.69 18.95
C GLN A 246 -12.01 -12.92 18.48
N PRO A 247 -11.03 -12.16 19.00
CA PRO A 247 -9.61 -12.40 18.72
C PRO A 247 -9.21 -13.85 19.00
N GLY A 248 -8.60 -14.50 18.00
CA GLY A 248 -8.17 -15.91 18.03
C GLY A 248 -9.22 -16.94 17.61
N ASP A 249 -10.45 -16.55 17.25
CA ASP A 249 -11.43 -17.46 16.65
C ASP A 249 -10.97 -17.95 15.26
N GLU A 250 -11.28 -19.20 14.89
CA GLU A 250 -11.06 -19.66 13.51
C GLU A 250 -12.07 -19.02 12.54
N ILE A 251 -11.60 -18.65 11.35
CA ILE A 251 -12.46 -18.18 10.26
C ILE A 251 -13.03 -19.39 9.53
N ASN A 252 -14.33 -19.65 9.70
CA ASN A 252 -15.04 -20.73 9.01
C ASN A 252 -16.20 -20.27 8.11
N THR A 253 -16.32 -18.97 7.90
CA THR A 253 -17.32 -18.31 7.05
C THR A 253 -16.74 -17.84 5.70
N VAL A 254 -15.75 -18.56 5.16
CA VAL A 254 -15.09 -18.22 3.89
C VAL A 254 -16.05 -18.34 2.70
N ASN A 255 -16.14 -17.26 1.94
CA ASN A 255 -16.88 -17.18 0.68
C ASN A 255 -15.98 -17.47 -0.53
N GLU A 256 -14.74 -16.99 -0.51
CA GLU A 256 -13.80 -17.08 -1.64
C GLU A 256 -12.35 -17.09 -1.13
N VAL A 257 -11.49 -17.86 -1.80
CA VAL A 257 -10.02 -17.79 -1.68
C VAL A 257 -9.44 -17.70 -3.08
N GLU A 258 -8.53 -16.76 -3.30
CA GLU A 258 -7.87 -16.53 -4.59
C GLU A 258 -6.38 -16.32 -4.35
N CYS A 259 -5.52 -17.09 -5.04
CA CYS A 259 -4.08 -16.84 -5.00
C CYS A 259 -3.74 -15.61 -5.84
N LYS A 260 -3.16 -14.60 -5.20
CA LYS A 260 -2.75 -13.35 -5.84
C LYS A 260 -1.32 -13.42 -6.33
N ASN A 261 -1.04 -12.65 -7.37
CA ASN A 261 0.31 -12.39 -7.85
C ASN A 261 0.46 -10.88 -7.97
N GLU A 262 1.07 -10.21 -6.99
CA GLU A 262 1.38 -8.77 -7.05
C GLU A 262 2.60 -8.54 -7.95
N LYS A 263 2.43 -8.88 -9.23
CA LYS A 263 3.37 -8.59 -10.30
C LYS A 263 2.86 -7.39 -11.07
N LEU A 264 3.79 -6.60 -11.57
CA LEU A 264 3.48 -5.45 -12.41
C LEU A 264 2.74 -5.91 -13.68
N GLU A 265 1.68 -5.20 -14.06
CA GLU A 265 0.85 -5.58 -15.19
C GLU A 265 1.63 -5.37 -16.49
N VAL A 266 1.72 -6.43 -17.30
CA VAL A 266 2.31 -6.33 -18.65
C VAL A 266 1.15 -6.20 -19.64
N PRO A 267 0.95 -5.02 -20.27
CA PRO A 267 -0.09 -4.87 -21.27
C PRO A 267 0.05 -5.89 -22.40
N PRO A 268 -1.07 -6.39 -22.96
CA PRO A 268 -1.02 -7.27 -24.12
C PRO A 268 -0.24 -6.61 -25.27
N THR A 269 0.56 -7.41 -25.98
CA THR A 269 1.44 -7.00 -27.09
C THR A 269 2.72 -6.21 -26.73
N THR A 270 2.99 -5.92 -25.45
CA THR A 270 4.28 -5.33 -25.05
C THR A 270 5.45 -6.28 -25.35
N THR A 271 6.38 -5.82 -26.19
CA THR A 271 7.53 -6.60 -26.68
C THR A 271 8.90 -6.01 -26.34
N GLY A 272 8.96 -4.75 -25.89
CA GLY A 272 10.17 -4.09 -25.38
C GLY A 272 10.23 -4.02 -23.85
N PRO A 273 11.32 -3.50 -23.26
CA PRO A 273 11.42 -3.22 -21.83
C PRO A 273 10.41 -2.13 -21.44
N LEU A 274 9.48 -2.43 -20.55
CA LEU A 274 8.37 -1.55 -20.17
C LEU A 274 8.81 -0.65 -18.99
N PRO A 275 8.73 0.70 -19.11
CA PRO A 275 8.90 1.61 -17.99
C PRO A 275 7.99 1.22 -16.83
N ALA A 276 8.59 1.03 -15.65
CA ALA A 276 7.85 0.53 -14.51
C ALA A 276 8.39 0.99 -13.16
N GLU A 277 7.51 0.93 -12.17
CA GLU A 277 7.72 1.39 -10.81
C GLU A 277 7.05 0.45 -9.82
N ILE A 278 7.62 0.27 -8.64
CA ILE A 278 6.95 -0.42 -7.54
C ILE A 278 7.39 0.16 -6.21
N GLU A 279 6.46 0.82 -5.51
CA GLU A 279 6.54 1.02 -4.06
C GLU A 279 6.07 -0.26 -3.37
N GLY A 280 6.80 -0.69 -2.33
CA GLY A 280 6.37 -1.77 -1.47
C GLY A 280 7.48 -2.37 -0.62
N VAL A 281 7.09 -3.32 0.23
CA VAL A 281 8.00 -3.94 1.19
C VAL A 281 8.75 -5.11 0.57
N ILE A 282 10.06 -5.18 0.81
CA ILE A 282 10.88 -6.32 0.40
C ILE A 282 10.39 -7.58 1.13
N SER A 283 9.91 -8.56 0.36
CA SER A 283 9.38 -9.82 0.87
C SER A 283 10.43 -10.94 0.97
N SER A 284 11.43 -10.95 0.09
CA SER A 284 12.53 -11.93 0.16
C SER A 284 13.79 -11.45 -0.57
N ILE A 285 14.95 -11.94 -0.13
CA ILE A 285 16.24 -11.78 -0.83
C ILE A 285 16.56 -13.09 -1.55
N GLN A 286 16.69 -13.05 -2.88
CA GLN A 286 16.99 -14.23 -3.70
C GLN A 286 18.49 -14.39 -3.94
N SER A 287 19.21 -13.27 -4.04
CA SER A 287 20.68 -13.23 -4.16
C SER A 287 21.20 -11.85 -3.76
N ALA A 288 22.51 -11.63 -3.82
CA ALA A 288 23.13 -10.32 -3.58
C ALA A 288 22.71 -9.22 -4.58
N THR A 289 22.00 -9.58 -5.67
CA THR A 289 21.55 -8.64 -6.72
C THR A 289 20.09 -8.86 -7.13
N GLU A 290 19.34 -9.73 -6.45
CA GLU A 290 17.92 -9.96 -6.77
C GLU A 290 17.09 -10.15 -5.49
N PHE A 291 15.96 -9.46 -5.41
CA PHE A 291 15.00 -9.51 -4.30
C PHE A 291 13.56 -9.48 -4.83
N THR A 292 12.57 -9.58 -3.95
CA THR A 292 11.15 -9.49 -4.32
C THR A 292 10.36 -8.48 -3.48
N ILE A 293 9.33 -7.90 -4.08
CA ILE A 293 8.23 -7.16 -3.45
C ILE A 293 6.94 -7.81 -3.97
N GLY A 294 6.02 -8.27 -3.12
CA GLY A 294 4.74 -8.89 -3.57
C GLY A 294 4.80 -10.15 -4.46
N GLY A 295 6.01 -10.61 -4.82
CA GLY A 295 6.24 -11.64 -5.85
C GLY A 295 6.72 -11.08 -7.20
N GLN A 296 6.72 -9.75 -7.38
CA GLN A 296 7.50 -9.06 -8.40
C GLN A 296 9.01 -9.26 -8.10
N ARG A 297 9.78 -9.72 -9.10
CA ARG A 297 11.24 -9.87 -8.98
C ARG A 297 11.92 -8.58 -9.41
N ILE A 298 12.84 -8.11 -8.56
CA ILE A 298 13.68 -6.94 -8.80
C ILE A 298 15.12 -7.41 -9.02
N ARG A 299 15.81 -6.85 -10.01
CA ARG A 299 17.26 -7.02 -10.20
C ARG A 299 17.98 -5.69 -10.00
N VAL A 300 18.96 -5.70 -9.11
CA VAL A 300 19.94 -4.63 -8.92
C VAL A 300 21.11 -4.87 -9.86
N THR A 301 21.59 -3.80 -10.51
CA THR A 301 22.75 -3.82 -11.41
C THR A 301 23.82 -2.85 -10.94
N ALA A 302 25.00 -2.87 -11.56
CA ALA A 302 26.05 -1.88 -11.30
C ALA A 302 25.68 -0.45 -11.76
N ALA A 303 24.56 -0.27 -12.48
CA ALA A 303 24.04 1.03 -12.90
C ALA A 303 22.88 1.55 -12.02
N THR A 304 22.34 0.70 -11.12
CA THR A 304 21.24 1.07 -10.22
C THR A 304 21.71 2.15 -9.25
N ARG A 305 20.99 3.27 -9.23
CA ARG A 305 21.20 4.38 -8.29
C ARG A 305 20.45 4.09 -6.98
N PHE A 306 20.95 4.65 -5.88
CA PHE A 306 20.31 4.54 -4.58
C PHE A 306 20.05 5.92 -3.99
N LYS A 307 18.85 6.11 -3.46
CA LYS A 307 18.42 7.30 -2.73
C LYS A 307 18.05 6.87 -1.30
N ASN A 308 18.49 7.66 -0.31
CA ASN A 308 18.25 7.44 1.12
C ASN A 308 18.72 6.09 1.70
N GLY A 309 19.61 5.36 1.01
CA GLY A 309 20.18 4.10 1.50
C GLY A 309 21.16 3.46 0.52
N SER A 310 21.37 2.16 0.64
CA SER A 310 22.34 1.38 -0.11
C SER A 310 21.91 -0.09 -0.29
N THR A 311 22.72 -0.89 -1.01
CA THR A 311 22.52 -2.34 -1.11
C THR A 311 22.57 -3.09 0.23
N ALA A 312 23.19 -2.51 1.26
CA ALA A 312 23.25 -3.12 2.60
C ALA A 312 21.91 -3.05 3.34
N ASP A 313 21.05 -2.10 2.94
CA ASP A 313 19.77 -1.79 3.58
C ASP A 313 18.59 -2.50 2.88
N LEU A 314 18.87 -3.22 1.78
CA LEU A 314 17.92 -4.09 1.09
C LEU A 314 17.72 -5.40 1.87
N THR A 315 16.97 -5.32 2.97
CA THR A 315 16.58 -6.47 3.81
C THR A 315 15.07 -6.71 3.75
N PRO A 316 14.58 -7.94 4.01
CA PRO A 316 13.14 -8.17 4.17
C PRO A 316 12.54 -7.23 5.22
N GLY A 317 11.36 -6.68 4.96
CA GLY A 317 10.72 -5.68 5.81
C GLY A 317 11.10 -4.22 5.51
N ALA A 318 12.10 -3.95 4.65
CA ALA A 318 12.37 -2.59 4.19
C ALA A 318 11.31 -2.13 3.17
N LEU A 319 10.71 -0.95 3.39
CA LEU A 319 9.87 -0.26 2.40
C LEU A 319 10.76 0.47 1.39
N VAL A 320 10.56 0.21 0.11
CA VAL A 320 11.32 0.82 -0.99
C VAL A 320 10.40 1.25 -2.12
N GLU A 321 10.81 2.27 -2.87
CA GLU A 321 10.32 2.52 -4.24
C GLU A 321 11.42 2.12 -5.22
N VAL A 322 11.06 1.33 -6.22
CA VAL A 322 11.96 0.85 -7.27
C VAL A 322 11.49 1.34 -8.61
N GLU A 323 12.34 2.10 -9.31
CA GLU A 323 12.12 2.54 -10.68
C GLU A 323 12.99 1.75 -11.66
N GLY A 324 12.47 1.47 -12.86
CA GLY A 324 13.31 0.93 -13.94
C GLY A 324 12.53 0.36 -15.10
N ASN A 325 13.06 -0.72 -15.68
CA ASN A 325 12.49 -1.35 -16.87
C ASN A 325 12.10 -2.81 -16.60
N LEU A 326 10.80 -3.11 -16.70
CA LEU A 326 10.25 -4.45 -16.61
C LEU A 326 10.47 -5.20 -17.93
N THR A 327 11.18 -6.33 -17.90
CA THR A 327 11.38 -7.19 -19.07
C THR A 327 10.19 -8.15 -19.22
N PRO A 328 9.26 -7.98 -20.19
CA PRO A 328 8.01 -8.74 -20.27
C PRO A 328 8.22 -10.26 -20.36
N ALA A 329 9.25 -10.68 -21.09
CA ALA A 329 9.56 -12.09 -21.31
C ALA A 329 10.06 -12.84 -20.06
N THR A 330 10.45 -12.13 -19.01
CA THR A 330 10.94 -12.72 -17.75
C THR A 330 10.17 -12.28 -16.51
N GLY A 331 9.41 -11.19 -16.59
CA GLY A 331 8.71 -10.58 -15.45
C GLY A 331 9.67 -10.00 -14.41
N ILE A 332 10.92 -9.69 -14.78
CA ILE A 332 11.92 -9.11 -13.88
C ILE A 332 12.03 -7.61 -14.18
N LEU A 333 11.95 -6.80 -13.13
CA LEU A 333 12.20 -5.37 -13.16
C LEU A 333 13.71 -5.14 -12.93
N ASP A 334 14.41 -4.74 -13.99
CA ASP A 334 15.80 -4.31 -13.89
C ASP A 334 15.81 -2.86 -13.38
N ALA A 335 16.28 -2.66 -12.13
CA ALA A 335 16.17 -1.40 -11.41
C ALA A 335 17.20 -0.37 -11.89
N GLU A 336 16.73 0.84 -12.17
CA GLU A 336 17.55 2.01 -12.49
C GLU A 336 17.76 2.90 -11.26
N GLU A 337 16.76 3.00 -10.39
CA GLU A 337 16.82 3.70 -9.11
C GLU A 337 16.07 2.92 -8.03
N ILE A 338 16.58 2.96 -6.79
CA ILE A 338 15.90 2.46 -5.60
C ILE A 338 15.97 3.54 -4.52
N GLU A 339 14.81 4.01 -4.08
CA GLU A 339 14.68 4.85 -2.89
C GLU A 339 14.28 3.99 -1.69
N LEU A 340 14.99 4.14 -0.57
CA LEU A 340 14.51 3.66 0.71
C LEU A 340 13.52 4.66 1.32
N LYS A 341 12.31 4.18 1.64
CA LYS A 341 11.28 4.95 2.32
C LYS A 341 11.42 4.76 3.83
N ASN A 342 12.05 5.72 4.49
CA ASN A 342 12.19 5.71 5.94
C ASN A 342 10.81 5.79 6.62
N SER A 343 10.51 4.86 7.54
CA SER A 343 9.24 4.80 8.30
C SER A 343 9.00 6.00 9.25
N GLN A 344 9.83 7.05 9.20
CA GLN A 344 9.75 8.23 10.07
C GLN A 344 9.82 9.57 9.29
N ASP A 345 9.98 9.55 7.97
CA ASP A 345 10.33 10.75 7.19
C ASP A 345 9.09 11.49 6.64
N SER A 346 8.13 11.74 7.52
CA SER A 346 6.93 12.54 7.26
C SER A 346 6.87 13.82 8.11
N SER A 347 8.03 14.34 8.53
CA SER A 347 8.14 15.49 9.45
C SER A 347 9.08 16.62 8.98
N GLU A 348 9.33 16.74 7.68
CA GLU A 348 9.89 17.96 7.09
C GLU A 348 8.98 18.56 6.02
N ASN A 349 8.05 19.42 6.48
CA ASN A 349 7.55 20.50 5.63
C ASN A 349 7.32 21.78 6.44
N GLY A 350 8.40 22.54 6.60
CA GLY A 350 8.38 24.00 6.74
C GLY A 350 7.59 24.64 7.89
N ASN A 351 8.21 24.77 9.06
CA ASN A 351 7.95 25.92 9.94
C ASN A 351 9.24 26.71 10.18
N GLY A 352 9.58 27.55 9.20
CA GLY A 352 10.69 28.49 9.28
C GLY A 352 10.32 29.70 10.13
N ASP A 353 10.29 29.52 11.45
CA ASP A 353 10.20 30.62 12.42
C ASP A 353 11.62 31.07 12.80
N ASP A 354 12.17 32.00 12.00
CA ASP A 354 13.35 32.78 12.35
C ASP A 354 13.04 33.64 13.60
N ASN A 355 13.32 33.11 14.79
CA ASN A 355 13.23 33.86 16.03
C ASN A 355 14.63 34.08 16.61
N GLU A 356 15.32 35.09 16.07
CA GLU A 356 16.53 35.66 16.68
C GLU A 356 16.21 36.14 18.10
N ASN A 357 16.74 35.45 19.11
CA ASN A 357 16.72 35.92 20.49
C ASN A 357 18.15 35.93 21.03
N ASP A 358 18.83 37.06 20.83
CA ASP A 358 20.12 37.37 21.45
C ASP A 358 19.96 37.41 22.98
N GLY A 359 20.31 36.29 23.63
CA GLY A 359 20.35 36.14 25.09
C GLY A 359 21.78 35.94 25.57
N GLU A 360 22.45 37.02 25.95
CA GLU A 360 23.81 37.02 26.48
C GLU A 360 23.95 36.05 27.68
N ASN A 361 24.93 35.14 27.63
CA ASN A 361 25.35 34.35 28.80
C ASN A 361 26.86 34.10 28.80
N GLU A 362 27.63 35.15 29.09
CA GLU A 362 29.01 34.99 29.56
C GLU A 362 29.04 34.99 31.09
N ASN A 363 29.30 33.83 31.69
CA ASN A 363 30.09 33.80 32.93
C ASN A 363 30.83 32.47 33.09
N THR A 364 32.12 32.47 32.72
CA THR A 364 33.03 31.35 33.03
C THR A 364 33.72 31.60 34.35
N ASN A 365 33.48 30.70 35.30
CA ASN A 365 34.07 30.77 36.64
C ASN A 365 35.47 30.14 36.65
N THR A 366 36.50 30.86 37.11
CA THR A 366 37.51 30.40 38.10
C THR A 366 38.71 31.36 38.23
N SER A 367 39.07 31.75 39.46
CA SER A 367 40.31 31.30 40.14
C SER A 367 40.74 32.19 41.33
N GLY A 368 41.14 31.53 42.44
CA GLY A 368 41.87 32.10 43.59
C GLY A 368 41.07 32.96 44.60
N ASP A 369 41.47 33.08 45.86
CA ASP A 369 42.46 32.32 46.66
C ASP A 369 42.26 32.65 48.16
N GLU A 370 42.71 31.77 49.07
CA GLU A 370 42.83 31.91 50.55
C GLU A 370 41.64 32.46 51.40
N GLY A 371 41.31 31.98 52.60
CA GLY A 371 41.81 30.85 53.38
C GLY A 371 41.08 30.73 54.73
N GLY A 372 41.12 29.51 55.31
CA GLY A 372 41.31 29.21 56.73
C GLY A 372 40.31 29.69 57.80
N GLU A 373 39.58 28.75 58.42
CA GLU A 373 39.62 28.45 59.87
C GLU A 373 38.78 27.19 60.21
N LEU A 374 39.17 26.47 61.27
CA LEU A 374 38.50 25.31 61.90
C LEU A 374 38.06 25.76 63.34
N PRO A 375 37.38 24.95 64.21
CA PRO A 375 36.91 23.55 64.11
C PRO A 375 35.47 23.31 64.65
N SER A 376 35.14 22.03 64.94
CA SER A 376 34.10 21.53 65.89
C SER A 376 32.60 21.71 65.51
N SER A 377 31.67 20.83 65.89
CA SER A 377 31.70 19.48 66.51
C SER A 377 30.32 18.81 66.35
N ASP A 378 30.25 17.50 66.61
CA ASP A 378 29.13 16.69 67.13
C ASP A 378 27.73 17.35 67.29
N ASP A 379 26.65 16.69 66.83
CA ASP A 379 25.85 15.79 67.70
C ASP A 379 24.81 14.96 66.90
N SER A 380 24.19 14.04 67.61
CA SER A 380 23.20 13.01 67.26
C SER A 380 21.79 13.35 67.77
N GLY A 381 20.80 12.50 67.47
CA GLY A 381 19.37 12.68 67.85
C GLY A 381 18.50 12.80 66.59
N ASN A 382 17.65 11.86 66.16
CA ASN A 382 16.79 10.87 66.86
C ASN A 382 15.53 11.48 67.48
N ASP A 383 14.46 10.67 67.45
CA ASP A 383 13.10 10.87 67.99
C ASP A 383 12.21 11.85 67.21
N ASP A 384 10.87 11.73 67.18
CA ASP A 384 9.87 10.65 67.19
C ASP A 384 8.49 11.37 67.18
N SER A 385 7.37 10.62 67.12
CA SER A 385 5.98 11.08 67.37
C SER A 385 5.31 12.05 66.35
N SER A 386 3.98 12.17 66.28
CA SER A 386 2.84 11.21 66.25
C SER A 386 1.51 12.01 66.09
N SER A 387 0.40 11.27 65.89
CA SER A 387 -0.99 11.61 66.30
C SER A 387 -1.78 12.77 65.64
N ASP A 388 -2.84 12.34 64.93
CA ASP A 388 -4.27 12.66 65.15
C ASP A 388 -4.87 14.08 64.97
N ASP A 389 -5.87 14.20 64.07
CA ASP A 389 -7.29 14.48 64.40
C ASP A 389 -8.16 14.17 63.13
N SER A 390 -9.23 13.35 63.19
CA SER A 390 -10.65 13.70 63.44
C SER A 390 -11.18 14.89 62.61
N GLY A 391 -12.37 14.89 61.99
CA GLY A 391 -13.51 13.96 61.90
C GLY A 391 -14.78 14.76 61.54
N GLY A 392 -15.92 14.11 61.23
CA GLY A 392 -17.24 14.80 61.18
C GLY A 392 -18.15 14.44 60.01
N ASP A 393 -19.23 13.72 60.31
CA ASP A 393 -20.37 13.42 59.42
C ASP A 393 -21.32 14.61 59.27
N ASP A 394 -22.17 14.61 58.24
CA ASP A 394 -23.62 14.82 58.44
C ASP A 394 -24.47 14.19 57.33
N SER A 395 -25.79 14.22 57.53
CA SER A 395 -26.81 13.30 57.05
C SER A 395 -27.97 14.02 56.33
N GLY A 396 -28.82 13.27 55.62
CA GLY A 396 -30.05 13.81 55.02
C GLY A 396 -30.79 12.79 54.16
N SER A 397 -32.03 12.46 54.54
CA SER A 397 -32.87 11.40 53.95
C SER A 397 -34.24 11.93 53.49
N ASP A 398 -35.03 11.02 52.88
CA ASP A 398 -36.51 11.07 52.69
C ASP A 398 -37.01 11.98 51.53
N ASP A 399 -38.14 11.73 50.81
CA ASP A 399 -39.15 10.65 50.87
C ASP A 399 -39.96 10.46 49.56
N SER A 400 -40.58 9.27 49.41
CA SER A 400 -41.95 8.97 48.88
C SER A 400 -42.42 9.17 47.41
N GLY A 401 -43.00 8.07 46.86
CA GLY A 401 -44.25 8.01 46.04
C GLY A 401 -44.15 8.18 44.51
N GLY A 402 -44.91 7.48 43.65
CA GLY A 402 -45.90 6.38 43.82
C GLY A 402 -47.02 6.37 42.73
N ASN A 403 -47.43 5.18 42.25
CA ASN A 403 -48.60 4.89 41.35
C ASN A 403 -48.55 5.41 39.88
N ASP A 404 -49.24 4.86 38.87
CA ASP A 404 -49.85 3.52 38.63
C ASP A 404 -50.15 3.31 37.11
N ASP A 405 -50.37 2.03 36.72
CA ASP A 405 -51.27 1.49 35.67
C ASP A 405 -51.31 1.92 34.18
N SER A 406 -51.18 0.89 33.31
CA SER A 406 -51.97 0.63 32.06
C SER A 406 -51.79 1.55 30.82
N GLU A 407 -52.12 1.19 29.56
CA GLU A 407 -52.92 0.09 28.94
C GLU A 407 -52.24 -0.51 27.67
N GLU A 408 -52.90 -1.51 27.06
CA GLU A 408 -52.58 -2.17 25.78
C GLU A 408 -52.70 -1.25 24.54
N ASN A 409 -51.87 -1.50 23.51
CA ASN A 409 -52.32 -1.83 22.13
C ASN A 409 -51.16 -2.34 21.25
#